data_AF-A0A8T6Q2M9-F1
#
_entry.id   AF-A0A8T6Q2M9-F1
#
_cell.length_a   1.000
_cell.length_b   1.000
_cell.length_c   1.000
_cell.angle_alpha   90.00
_cell.angle_beta   90.00
_cell.angle_gamma   90.00
#
_symmetry.space_group_name_H-M   'P 1'
#
loop_
_entity.id
_entity.type
_entity.pdbx_description
1 polymer ?
#
loop_
_entity_poly.entity_id
_entity_poly.type
_entity_poly.pdbx_seq_one_letter_code
_entity_poly.pdbx_strand_id
1 'polypeptide(L)'
;SFNVANLMPLVADNPLTPAGLLAPTYRNQLAFIDIFFRGMNNTNYNMAVCGTSGAGKTGLIQPLIRSVLDSGGFAVVFDMGDGYKSLCENMGGVYLDGETLRFNPFANITDIDQSAERIRDQLSVMASPNGNLDEVHEGLLLQAVRASWLTRQNRARIDDVVDFLKNARDNDQYAESPTIRSRLDEMIVLLDQYTANGTYGQYFNSDEPSLRDDARMVVLELGGLEDRPSLLVAVMFSLIIYIENRMYRTPRNLKKLNVIDEGWRLLDFKNHKVGEFI
;
A
#
# COMPACT_ATOMS: atom_id res chain seq x y z
N SER A 1 -50.16 5.82 -27.34
CA SER A 1 -50.00 6.82 -28.41
C SER A 1 -48.91 6.35 -29.36
N PHE A 2 -49.10 6.46 -30.67
CA PHE A 2 -48.02 6.28 -31.63
C PHE A 2 -47.17 7.55 -31.64
N ASN A 3 -45.86 7.44 -31.39
CA ASN A 3 -44.93 8.56 -31.53
C ASN A 3 -43.83 8.19 -32.55
N VAL A 4 -43.03 9.19 -32.95
CA VAL A 4 -41.99 9.06 -33.98
C VAL A 4 -40.94 7.98 -33.62
N ALA A 5 -40.71 7.69 -32.34
CA ALA A 5 -39.80 6.62 -31.93
C ALA A 5 -40.27 5.22 -32.42
N ASN A 6 -41.57 5.04 -32.67
CA ASN A 6 -42.13 3.81 -33.23
C ASN A 6 -41.90 3.67 -34.75
N LEU A 7 -41.54 4.77 -35.45
CA LEU A 7 -41.28 4.77 -36.89
C LEU A 7 -39.79 4.64 -37.22
N MET A 8 -38.91 4.96 -36.26
CA MET A 8 -37.46 4.83 -36.39
C MET A 8 -36.84 4.50 -35.01
N PRO A 9 -36.75 3.22 -34.63
CA PRO A 9 -36.06 2.85 -33.40
C PRO A 9 -34.57 3.15 -33.55
N LEU A 10 -34.12 4.27 -32.99
CA LEU A 10 -32.69 4.56 -32.83
C LEU A 10 -32.14 3.66 -31.73
N VAL A 11 -31.44 2.61 -32.13
CA VAL A 11 -30.75 1.71 -31.21
C VAL A 11 -29.32 2.20 -31.04
N ALA A 12 -29.02 2.75 -29.87
CA ALA A 12 -27.68 3.13 -29.45
C ALA A 12 -27.28 2.34 -28.20
N ASP A 13 -26.00 2.01 -28.12
CA ASP A 13 -25.40 1.45 -26.92
C ASP A 13 -25.19 2.57 -25.89
N ASN A 14 -25.10 2.19 -24.62
CA ASN A 14 -24.77 3.15 -23.57
C ASN A 14 -23.33 3.65 -23.77
N PRO A 15 -23.07 4.98 -23.86
CA PRO A 15 -21.72 5.52 -23.99
C PRO A 15 -20.83 5.32 -22.74
N LEU A 16 -21.38 4.74 -21.67
CA LEU A 16 -20.79 4.50 -20.35
C LEU A 16 -20.46 5.80 -19.61
N THR A 17 -19.49 6.55 -20.10
CA THR A 17 -19.09 7.84 -19.53
C THR A 17 -18.93 8.90 -20.64
N PRO A 18 -19.05 10.21 -20.34
CA PRO A 18 -18.92 11.26 -21.37
C PRO A 18 -17.51 11.45 -21.92
N ALA A 19 -16.48 11.03 -21.18
CA ALA A 19 -15.07 11.17 -21.50
C ALA A 19 -14.26 10.15 -20.70
N GLY A 20 -13.04 9.85 -21.15
CA GLY A 20 -12.16 8.89 -20.48
C GLY A 20 -11.38 8.06 -21.48
N LEU A 21 -11.04 6.83 -21.09
CA LEU A 21 -10.42 5.86 -21.97
C LEU A 21 -11.43 5.40 -23.03
N LEU A 22 -11.08 5.54 -24.30
CA LEU A 22 -11.94 5.10 -25.40
C LEU A 22 -12.14 3.58 -25.37
N ALA A 23 -13.39 3.14 -25.35
CA ALA A 23 -13.80 1.75 -25.40
C ALA A 23 -14.89 1.58 -26.48
N PRO A 24 -14.64 0.83 -27.57
CA PRO A 24 -15.67 0.60 -28.58
C PRO A 24 -16.75 -0.35 -28.04
N THR A 25 -18.00 -0.08 -28.41
CA THR A 25 -19.11 -1.00 -28.11
C THR A 25 -19.22 -2.10 -29.16
N TYR A 26 -20.04 -3.13 -28.90
CA TYR A 26 -20.30 -4.22 -29.87
C TYR A 26 -20.92 -3.73 -31.19
N ARG A 27 -21.52 -2.53 -31.22
CA ARG A 27 -22.05 -1.89 -32.43
C ARG A 27 -21.10 -0.88 -33.07
N ASN A 28 -19.82 -0.89 -32.68
CA ASN A 28 -18.80 0.08 -33.10
C ASN A 28 -19.17 1.53 -32.75
N GLN A 29 -19.93 1.75 -31.67
CA GLN A 29 -20.20 3.08 -31.16
C GLN A 29 -19.10 3.49 -30.17
N LEU A 30 -18.89 4.79 -30.04
CA LEU A 30 -17.92 5.32 -29.07
C LEU A 30 -18.50 5.23 -27.67
N ALA A 31 -17.77 4.58 -26.76
CA ALA A 31 -17.97 4.67 -25.33
C ALA A 31 -16.66 5.03 -24.65
N PHE A 32 -16.74 5.49 -23.41
CA PHE A 32 -15.57 5.85 -22.62
C PHE A 32 -15.61 5.23 -21.22
N ILE A 33 -14.45 4.97 -20.66
CA ILE A 33 -14.27 4.50 -19.28
C ILE A 33 -13.52 5.58 -18.49
N ASP A 34 -14.18 6.17 -17.48
CA ASP A 34 -13.55 6.97 -16.43
C ASP A 34 -14.01 6.46 -15.07
N ILE A 35 -13.11 5.79 -14.35
CA ILE A 35 -13.38 5.22 -13.02
C ILE A 35 -13.80 6.28 -11.99
N PHE A 36 -13.49 7.56 -12.22
CA PHE A 36 -13.87 8.67 -11.34
C PHE A 36 -15.21 9.32 -11.73
N PHE A 37 -15.87 8.86 -12.79
CA PHE A 37 -17.13 9.46 -13.24
C PHE A 37 -18.28 9.14 -12.28
N ARG A 38 -18.84 10.19 -11.68
CA ARG A 38 -19.94 10.08 -10.70
C ARG A 38 -21.27 9.62 -11.28
N GLY A 39 -21.47 9.77 -12.60
CA GLY A 39 -22.73 9.39 -13.25
C GLY A 39 -22.91 7.89 -13.46
N MET A 40 -21.93 7.03 -13.11
CA MET A 40 -22.07 5.57 -13.20
C MET A 40 -22.85 4.95 -12.04
N ASN A 41 -23.29 5.73 -11.04
CA ASN A 41 -23.94 5.24 -9.82
C ASN A 41 -23.10 4.22 -9.00
N ASN A 42 -21.77 4.31 -9.09
CA ASN A 42 -20.87 3.51 -8.24
C ASN A 42 -20.78 4.11 -6.82
N THR A 43 -20.67 3.25 -5.81
CA THR A 43 -20.48 3.67 -4.40
C THR A 43 -19.05 4.08 -4.09
N ASN A 44 -18.08 3.60 -4.88
CA ASN A 44 -16.66 3.95 -4.80
C ASN A 44 -16.04 3.99 -6.21
N TYR A 45 -14.73 4.27 -6.28
CA TYR A 45 -13.98 4.38 -7.55
C TYR A 45 -13.04 3.18 -7.77
N ASN A 46 -13.32 2.04 -7.14
CA ASN A 46 -12.48 0.85 -7.24
C ASN A 46 -12.81 0.10 -8.55
N MET A 47 -11.80 -0.54 -9.13
CA MET A 47 -11.93 -1.34 -10.35
C MET A 47 -11.17 -2.66 -10.18
N ALA A 48 -11.85 -3.78 -10.45
CA ALA A 48 -11.21 -5.10 -10.54
C ALA A 48 -11.09 -5.49 -12.02
N VAL A 49 -9.90 -5.91 -12.44
CA VAL A 49 -9.63 -6.38 -13.81
C VAL A 49 -9.17 -7.83 -13.73
N CYS A 50 -9.95 -8.74 -14.33
CA CYS A 50 -9.68 -10.17 -14.30
C CYS A 50 -9.45 -10.70 -15.73
N GLY A 51 -8.51 -11.63 -15.87
CA GLY A 51 -8.19 -12.25 -17.15
C GLY A 51 -6.98 -13.17 -17.05
N THR A 52 -6.88 -14.14 -17.94
CA THR A 52 -5.73 -15.04 -18.03
C THR A 52 -4.45 -14.27 -18.41
N SER A 53 -3.29 -14.92 -18.27
CA SER A 53 -2.04 -14.34 -18.80
C SER A 53 -2.19 -14.06 -20.30
N GLY A 54 -1.71 -12.90 -20.76
CA GLY A 54 -1.86 -12.44 -22.14
C GLY A 54 -3.24 -11.90 -22.53
N ALA A 55 -4.23 -11.87 -21.64
CA ALA A 55 -5.59 -11.35 -21.96
C ALA A 55 -5.66 -9.83 -22.14
N GLY A 56 -4.55 -9.10 -21.99
CA GLY A 56 -4.50 -7.65 -22.17
C GLY A 56 -4.81 -6.82 -20.92
N LYS A 57 -4.76 -7.40 -19.71
CA LYS A 57 -4.99 -6.69 -18.43
C LYS A 57 -4.13 -5.42 -18.31
N THR A 58 -2.81 -5.57 -18.42
CA THR A 58 -1.84 -4.47 -18.38
C THR A 58 -2.11 -3.43 -19.47
N GLY A 59 -2.51 -3.88 -20.67
CA GLY A 59 -2.86 -3.01 -21.80
C GLY A 59 -4.12 -2.16 -21.55
N LEU A 60 -5.05 -2.61 -20.70
CA LEU A 60 -6.20 -1.83 -20.26
C LEU A 60 -5.83 -0.85 -19.14
N ILE A 61 -4.97 -1.26 -18.20
CA ILE A 61 -4.63 -0.47 -17.01
C ILE A 61 -3.68 0.68 -17.33
N GLN A 62 -2.68 0.47 -18.20
CA GLN A 62 -1.71 1.52 -18.54
C GLN A 62 -2.36 2.82 -19.08
N PRO A 63 -3.33 2.77 -20.02
CA PRO A 63 -4.07 3.96 -20.44
C PRO A 63 -4.89 4.63 -19.33
N LEU A 64 -5.43 3.87 -18.37
CA LEU A 64 -6.12 4.44 -17.21
C LEU A 64 -5.14 5.20 -16.31
N ILE A 65 -3.96 4.63 -16.04
CA ILE A 65 -2.88 5.32 -15.32
C ILE A 65 -2.52 6.62 -16.06
N ARG A 66 -2.30 6.55 -17.37
CA ARG A 66 -1.97 7.71 -18.21
C ARG A 66 -3.02 8.82 -18.07
N SER A 67 -4.30 8.47 -18.16
CA SER A 67 -5.43 9.42 -17.99
C SER A 67 -5.40 10.13 -16.62
N VAL A 68 -5.09 9.40 -15.55
CA VAL A 68 -4.94 9.97 -14.20
C VAL A 68 -3.76 10.95 -14.15
N LEU A 69 -2.61 10.56 -14.69
CA LEU A 69 -1.41 11.41 -14.70
C LEU A 69 -1.60 12.69 -15.54
N ASP A 70 -2.21 12.57 -16.71
CA ASP A 70 -2.48 13.70 -17.61
C ASP A 70 -3.51 14.68 -17.00
N SER A 71 -4.38 14.21 -16.11
CA SER A 71 -5.29 15.07 -15.31
C SER A 71 -4.61 15.80 -14.15
N GLY A 72 -3.29 15.66 -14.01
CA GLY A 72 -2.49 16.24 -12.91
C GLY A 72 -2.44 15.36 -11.65
N GLY A 73 -3.02 14.16 -11.70
CA GLY A 73 -3.02 13.19 -10.61
C GLY A 73 -1.70 12.45 -10.43
N PHE A 74 -1.72 11.42 -9.58
CA PHE A 74 -0.60 10.51 -9.40
C PHE A 74 -1.05 9.04 -9.38
N ALA A 75 -0.12 8.15 -9.70
CA ALA A 75 -0.33 6.71 -9.68
C ALA A 75 0.82 5.98 -8.97
N VAL A 76 0.47 4.96 -8.20
CA VAL A 76 1.42 3.98 -7.65
C VAL A 76 1.02 2.61 -8.17
N VAL A 77 2.00 1.83 -8.63
CA VAL A 77 1.79 0.50 -9.20
C VAL A 77 2.67 -0.52 -8.47
N PHE A 78 2.06 -1.59 -7.98
CA PHE A 78 2.77 -2.81 -7.57
C PHE A 78 2.78 -3.76 -8.76
N ASP A 79 3.98 -4.09 -9.24
CA ASP A 79 4.24 -4.84 -10.46
C ASP A 79 4.98 -6.14 -10.14
N MET A 80 4.65 -7.20 -10.88
CA MET A 80 5.26 -8.52 -10.79
C MET A 80 5.65 -8.94 -12.20
N GLY A 81 6.84 -8.55 -12.65
CA GLY A 81 7.32 -8.88 -14.01
C GLY A 81 7.39 -7.72 -15.01
N ASP A 82 7.79 -6.53 -14.55
CA ASP A 82 8.20 -5.39 -15.39
C ASP A 82 7.16 -4.82 -16.38
N GLY A 83 5.89 -5.20 -16.25
CA GLY A 83 4.82 -4.80 -17.17
C GLY A 83 4.58 -3.30 -17.24
N TYR A 84 4.99 -2.54 -16.21
CA TYR A 84 4.79 -1.08 -16.13
C TYR A 84 6.08 -0.27 -16.21
N LYS A 85 7.25 -0.91 -16.31
CA LYS A 85 8.56 -0.24 -16.35
C LYS A 85 8.66 0.81 -17.44
N SER A 86 8.36 0.42 -18.69
CA SER A 86 8.41 1.34 -19.83
C SER A 86 7.42 2.50 -19.71
N LEU A 87 6.22 2.27 -19.14
CA LEU A 87 5.28 3.37 -18.86
C LEU A 87 5.87 4.33 -17.82
N CYS A 88 6.47 3.80 -16.75
CA CYS A 88 7.08 4.60 -15.69
C CYS A 88 8.14 5.56 -16.25
N GLU A 89 9.09 5.03 -17.01
CA GLU A 89 10.15 5.79 -17.65
C GLU A 89 9.59 6.86 -18.61
N ASN A 90 8.62 6.50 -19.44
CA ASN A 90 7.97 7.41 -20.39
C ASN A 90 7.21 8.56 -19.70
N MET A 91 6.72 8.34 -18.47
CA MET A 91 6.02 9.35 -17.68
C MET A 91 6.96 10.20 -16.82
N GLY A 92 8.28 9.94 -16.86
CA GLY A 92 9.24 10.54 -15.93
C GLY A 92 8.98 10.14 -14.47
N GLY A 93 8.45 8.93 -14.27
CA GLY A 93 8.19 8.34 -12.96
C GLY A 93 9.45 7.77 -12.31
N VAL A 94 9.26 7.22 -11.11
CA VAL A 94 10.30 6.53 -10.35
C VAL A 94 10.00 5.04 -10.35
N TYR A 95 10.88 4.26 -10.97
CA TYR A 95 10.83 2.81 -10.93
C TYR A 95 11.75 2.32 -9.82
N LEU A 96 11.23 1.51 -8.90
CA LEU A 96 11.93 1.01 -7.73
C LEU A 96 11.88 -0.52 -7.71
N ASP A 97 13.06 -1.11 -7.53
CA ASP A 97 13.21 -2.55 -7.33
C ASP A 97 12.99 -2.90 -5.85
N GLY A 98 12.08 -3.84 -5.60
CA GLY A 98 11.71 -4.37 -4.30
C GLY A 98 12.91 -4.81 -3.46
N GLU A 99 13.96 -5.35 -4.07
CA GLU A 99 15.17 -5.78 -3.37
C GLU A 99 15.99 -4.61 -2.82
N THR A 100 15.85 -3.43 -3.41
CA THR A 100 16.58 -2.22 -3.04
C THR A 100 15.75 -1.25 -2.21
N LEU A 101 14.49 -1.58 -1.92
CA LEU A 101 13.63 -0.72 -1.13
C LEU A 101 14.19 -0.53 0.28
N ARG A 102 14.09 0.71 0.73
CA ARG A 102 14.49 1.18 2.05
C ARG A 102 13.31 1.93 2.65
N PHE A 103 12.96 1.54 3.86
CA PHE A 103 11.84 2.06 4.63
C PHE A 103 12.33 2.54 5.98
N ASN A 104 11.53 3.45 6.53
CA ASN A 104 11.56 3.83 7.93
C ASN A 104 10.09 4.04 8.36
N PRO A 105 9.57 3.28 9.33
CA PRO A 105 8.20 3.40 9.80
C PRO A 105 7.83 4.82 10.28
N PHE A 106 8.82 5.62 10.66
CA PHE A 106 8.65 6.96 11.22
C PHE A 106 8.97 8.10 10.25
N ALA A 107 9.50 7.86 9.05
CA ALA A 107 10.06 8.94 8.22
C ALA A 107 9.05 9.99 7.73
N ASN A 108 7.79 9.59 7.50
CA ASN A 108 6.77 10.45 6.88
C ASN A 108 5.63 10.82 7.85
N ILE A 109 5.91 10.81 9.15
CA ILE A 109 4.91 11.06 10.17
C ILE A 109 4.83 12.55 10.47
N THR A 110 3.62 13.12 10.37
CA THR A 110 3.36 14.53 10.71
C THR A 110 2.62 14.67 12.02
N ASP A 111 1.81 13.68 12.39
CA ASP A 111 1.01 13.65 13.60
C ASP A 111 1.06 12.23 14.18
N ILE A 112 1.77 12.08 15.31
CA ILE A 112 1.95 10.77 15.95
C ILE A 112 0.66 10.24 16.55
N ASP A 113 -0.27 11.10 16.99
CA ASP A 113 -1.51 10.64 17.61
C ASP A 113 -2.40 9.96 16.57
N GLN A 114 -2.35 10.43 15.33
CA GLN A 114 -3.05 9.81 14.21
C GLN A 114 -2.31 8.61 13.60
N SER A 115 -0.98 8.54 13.73
CA SER A 115 -0.17 7.54 13.03
C SER A 115 0.39 6.42 13.90
N ALA A 116 0.46 6.58 15.22
CA ALA A 116 1.09 5.59 16.11
C ALA A 116 0.44 4.21 16.01
N GLU A 117 -0.89 4.15 15.92
CA GLU A 117 -1.61 2.89 15.75
C GLU A 117 -1.22 2.18 14.45
N ARG A 118 -1.12 2.91 13.34
CA ARG A 118 -0.69 2.37 12.03
C ARG A 118 0.75 1.85 12.05
N ILE A 119 1.67 2.60 12.66
CA ILE A 119 3.07 2.17 12.81
C ILE A 119 3.14 0.91 13.67
N ARG A 120 2.39 0.89 14.77
CA ARG A 120 2.26 -0.28 15.64
C ARG A 120 1.69 -1.47 14.86
N ASP A 121 0.67 -1.27 14.04
CA ASP A 121 0.09 -2.32 13.20
C ASP A 121 1.09 -2.85 12.16
N GLN A 122 1.89 -1.97 11.55
CA GLN A 122 2.99 -2.34 10.67
C GLN A 122 3.97 -3.26 11.38
N LEU A 123 4.47 -2.85 12.54
CA LEU A 123 5.44 -3.60 13.31
C LEU A 123 4.85 -4.93 13.82
N SER A 124 3.57 -4.96 14.19
CA SER A 124 2.87 -6.19 14.55
C SER A 124 2.84 -7.19 13.39
N VAL A 125 2.55 -6.73 12.17
CA VAL A 125 2.56 -7.60 10.98
C VAL A 125 3.97 -8.06 10.62
N MET A 126 4.96 -7.18 10.73
CA MET A 126 6.37 -7.53 10.50
C MET A 126 6.85 -8.59 11.50
N ALA A 127 6.53 -8.42 12.78
CA ALA A 127 6.88 -9.35 13.84
C ALA A 127 6.13 -10.69 13.69
N SER A 128 4.84 -10.64 13.36
CA SER A 128 3.98 -11.82 13.29
C SER A 128 3.00 -11.73 12.11
N PRO A 129 3.45 -12.08 10.89
CA PRO A 129 2.62 -12.00 9.70
C PRO A 129 1.33 -12.82 9.77
N ASN A 130 1.29 -13.87 10.62
CA ASN A 130 0.12 -14.73 10.80
C ASN A 130 -0.83 -14.27 11.92
N GLY A 131 -0.54 -13.15 12.61
CA GLY A 131 -1.45 -12.56 13.61
C GLY A 131 -1.40 -13.23 14.99
N ASN A 132 -0.23 -13.67 15.45
CA ASN A 132 -0.10 -14.31 16.77
C ASN A 132 0.04 -13.33 17.95
N LEU A 133 0.04 -12.01 17.70
CA LEU A 133 0.15 -10.99 18.74
C LEU A 133 -1.23 -10.67 19.30
N ASP A 134 -1.38 -10.80 20.62
CA ASP A 134 -2.61 -10.45 21.36
C ASP A 134 -2.68 -8.95 21.73
N GLU A 135 -3.80 -8.52 22.31
CA GLU A 135 -4.04 -7.12 22.71
C GLU A 135 -2.97 -6.55 23.67
N VAL A 136 -2.33 -7.41 24.47
CA VAL A 136 -1.28 -6.99 25.40
C VAL A 136 -0.01 -6.65 24.64
N HIS A 137 0.38 -7.46 23.65
CA HIS A 137 1.48 -7.13 22.74
C HIS A 137 1.21 -5.82 22.02
N GLU A 138 0.01 -5.65 21.47
CA GLU A 138 -0.40 -4.45 20.74
C GLU A 138 -0.29 -3.19 21.62
N GLY A 139 -0.72 -3.28 22.89
CA GLY A 139 -0.60 -2.18 23.86
C GLY A 139 0.85 -1.83 24.21
N LEU A 140 1.70 -2.82 24.46
CA LEU A 140 3.13 -2.62 24.75
C LEU A 140 3.88 -2.05 23.55
N LEU A 141 3.59 -2.56 22.35
CA LEU A 141 4.20 -2.08 21.11
C LEU A 141 3.78 -0.63 20.82
N LEU A 142 2.52 -0.26 21.07
CA LEU A 142 2.06 1.12 20.93
C LEU A 142 2.82 2.08 21.86
N GLN A 143 3.07 1.67 23.10
CA GLN A 143 3.88 2.44 24.05
C GLN A 143 5.31 2.63 23.52
N ALA A 144 5.93 1.57 22.99
CA ALA A 144 7.27 1.61 22.41
C ALA A 144 7.35 2.54 21.19
N VAL A 145 6.37 2.48 20.28
CA VAL A 145 6.27 3.35 19.12
C VAL A 145 6.18 4.82 19.53
N ARG A 146 5.30 5.15 20.48
CA ARG A 146 5.15 6.53 20.99
C ARG A 146 6.42 7.04 21.66
N ALA A 147 7.06 6.22 22.50
CA ALA A 147 8.30 6.60 23.19
C ALA A 147 9.46 6.83 22.20
N SER A 148 9.56 5.98 21.18
CA SER A 148 10.56 6.11 20.11
C SER A 148 10.38 7.43 19.35
N TRP A 149 9.14 7.75 18.98
CA TRP A 149 8.80 9.01 18.34
C TRP A 149 9.11 10.23 19.22
N LEU A 150 8.75 10.21 20.50
CA LEU A 150 9.03 11.33 21.41
C LEU A 150 10.52 11.63 21.54
N THR A 151 11.36 10.61 21.39
CA THR A 151 12.82 10.74 21.51
C THR A 151 13.48 11.21 20.22
N ARG A 152 13.08 10.68 19.06
CA ARG A 152 13.79 10.89 17.79
C ARG A 152 12.95 11.42 16.63
N GLN A 153 11.63 11.56 16.80
CA GLN A 153 10.69 12.01 15.78
C GLN A 153 10.86 11.22 14.47
N ASN A 154 10.97 11.89 13.32
CA ASN A 154 11.16 11.25 12.01
C ASN A 154 12.49 10.48 11.87
N ARG A 155 13.40 10.56 12.85
CA ARG A 155 14.63 9.76 12.91
C ARG A 155 14.49 8.54 13.81
N ALA A 156 13.33 8.33 14.42
CA ALA A 156 13.04 7.10 15.14
C ALA A 156 13.08 5.91 14.17
N ARG A 157 13.43 4.75 14.70
CA ARG A 157 13.75 3.55 13.95
C ARG A 157 13.27 2.31 14.70
N ILE A 158 13.34 1.15 14.04
CA ILE A 158 12.97 -0.13 14.68
C ILE A 158 13.95 -0.43 15.84
N ASP A 159 15.21 0.00 15.73
CA ASP A 159 16.17 -0.04 16.83
C ASP A 159 15.60 0.61 18.09
N ASP A 160 15.06 1.84 17.98
CA ASP A 160 14.56 2.59 19.14
C ASP A 160 13.35 1.90 19.79
N VAL A 161 12.50 1.27 18.98
CA VAL A 161 11.36 0.48 19.46
C VAL A 161 11.87 -0.75 20.24
N VAL A 162 12.82 -1.50 19.67
CA VAL A 162 13.37 -2.69 20.31
C VAL A 162 14.15 -2.34 21.57
N ASP A 163 14.91 -1.24 21.57
CA ASP A 163 15.62 -0.74 22.74
C ASP A 163 14.66 -0.34 23.86
N PHE A 164 13.54 0.31 23.52
CA PHE A 164 12.49 0.59 24.49
C PHE A 164 11.92 -0.71 25.09
N LEU A 165 11.61 -1.71 24.26
CA LEU A 165 11.07 -2.99 24.74
C LEU A 165 12.06 -3.73 25.66
N LYS A 166 13.37 -3.72 25.34
CA LYS A 166 14.43 -4.28 26.19
C LYS A 166 14.49 -3.57 27.54
N ASN A 167 14.49 -2.23 27.53
CA ASN A 167 14.49 -1.44 28.75
C ASN A 167 13.24 -1.66 29.59
N ALA A 168 12.07 -1.78 28.95
CA ALA A 168 10.82 -2.08 29.64
C ALA A 168 10.88 -3.45 30.33
N ARG A 169 11.38 -4.49 29.65
CA ARG A 169 11.52 -5.84 30.23
C ARG A 169 12.38 -5.84 31.48
N ASP A 170 13.49 -5.11 31.43
CA ASP A 170 14.49 -5.03 32.51
C ASP A 170 14.07 -4.06 33.64
N ASN A 171 13.00 -3.28 33.44
CA ASN A 171 12.47 -2.35 34.44
C ASN A 171 11.82 -3.08 35.62
N ASP A 172 11.97 -2.52 36.82
CA ASP A 172 11.34 -3.00 38.04
C ASP A 172 9.79 -2.99 37.95
N GLN A 173 9.21 -2.12 37.11
CA GLN A 173 7.77 -2.05 36.87
C GLN A 173 7.16 -3.40 36.49
N TYR A 174 7.88 -4.25 35.74
CA TYR A 174 7.40 -5.57 35.32
C TYR A 174 8.13 -6.72 36.02
N ALA A 175 8.90 -6.44 37.09
CA ALA A 175 9.63 -7.46 37.84
C ALA A 175 8.75 -8.60 38.34
N GLU A 176 7.59 -8.25 38.88
CA GLU A 176 6.60 -9.18 39.44
C GLU A 176 5.57 -9.64 38.40
N SER A 177 5.77 -9.35 37.11
CA SER A 177 4.84 -9.66 36.01
C SER A 177 5.52 -10.55 34.95
N PRO A 178 5.78 -11.84 35.25
CA PRO A 178 6.51 -12.74 34.34
C PRO A 178 5.81 -12.91 32.98
N THR A 179 4.47 -12.88 32.95
CA THR A 179 3.70 -12.94 31.70
C THR A 179 4.00 -11.75 30.79
N ILE A 180 4.08 -10.52 31.34
CA ILE A 180 4.40 -9.31 30.56
C ILE A 180 5.84 -9.36 30.05
N ARG A 181 6.78 -9.83 30.88
CA ARG A 181 8.17 -10.04 30.45
C ARG A 181 8.29 -11.03 29.29
N SER A 182 7.58 -12.16 29.35
CA SER A 182 7.52 -13.12 28.23
C SER A 182 7.03 -12.48 26.93
N ARG A 183 5.97 -11.67 27.01
CA ARG A 183 5.41 -10.94 25.86
C ARG A 183 6.41 -9.94 25.27
N LEU A 184 7.16 -9.23 26.12
CA LEU A 184 8.23 -8.34 25.70
C LEU A 184 9.36 -9.12 25.00
N ASP A 185 9.80 -10.25 25.58
CA ASP A 185 10.82 -11.11 24.97
C ASP A 185 10.37 -11.65 23.60
N GLU A 186 9.12 -12.09 23.47
CA GLU A 186 8.53 -12.52 22.20
C GLU A 186 8.65 -11.41 21.12
N MET A 187 8.23 -10.18 21.43
CA MET A 187 8.35 -9.07 20.47
C MET A 187 9.79 -8.69 20.16
N ILE A 188 10.68 -8.68 21.16
CA ILE A 188 12.10 -8.38 20.97
C ILE A 188 12.69 -9.39 19.98
N VAL A 189 12.47 -10.68 20.19
CA VAL A 189 12.97 -11.74 19.30
C VAL A 189 12.41 -11.59 17.88
N LEU A 190 11.12 -11.31 17.74
CA LEU A 190 10.47 -11.20 16.43
C LEU A 190 10.89 -9.93 15.67
N LEU A 191 11.10 -8.81 16.36
CA LEU A 191 11.50 -7.54 15.75
C LEU A 191 13.02 -7.42 15.52
N ASP A 192 13.84 -8.21 16.21
CA ASP A 192 15.31 -8.15 16.11
C ASP A 192 15.81 -8.30 14.66
N GLN A 193 15.16 -9.16 13.87
CA GLN A 193 15.48 -9.35 12.45
C GLN A 193 15.31 -8.09 11.58
N TYR A 194 14.58 -7.08 12.04
CA TYR A 194 14.36 -5.80 11.34
C TYR A 194 15.17 -4.65 11.93
N THR A 195 15.93 -4.88 13.01
CA THR A 195 16.90 -3.91 13.54
C THR A 195 18.10 -3.77 12.62
N ALA A 196 18.96 -2.78 12.84
CA ALA A 196 20.10 -2.48 11.94
C ALA A 196 21.05 -3.68 11.73
N ASN A 197 21.15 -4.56 12.73
CA ASN A 197 22.00 -5.76 12.67
C ASN A 197 21.22 -7.03 12.24
N GLY A 198 19.90 -6.93 12.07
CA GLY A 198 19.05 -8.03 11.66
C GLY A 198 19.07 -8.29 10.15
N THR A 199 18.61 -9.47 9.75
CA THR A 199 18.57 -9.94 8.35
C THR A 199 17.88 -8.96 7.39
N TYR A 200 16.81 -8.30 7.85
CA TYR A 200 16.02 -7.35 7.07
C TYR A 200 16.24 -5.89 7.48
N GLY A 201 17.25 -5.62 8.33
CA GLY A 201 17.56 -4.28 8.83
C GLY A 201 17.77 -3.26 7.71
N GLN A 202 18.47 -3.67 6.64
CA GLN A 202 18.68 -2.81 5.49
C GLN A 202 17.36 -2.35 4.85
N TYR A 203 16.31 -3.17 4.86
CA TYR A 203 15.03 -2.81 4.25
C TYR A 203 14.21 -1.86 5.10
N PHE A 204 14.13 -2.04 6.42
CA PHE A 204 13.13 -1.35 7.25
C PHE A 204 13.70 -0.36 8.26
N ASN A 205 15.02 -0.22 8.30
CA ASN A 205 15.69 0.54 9.33
C ASN A 205 16.66 1.59 8.74
N SER A 206 16.23 2.25 7.66
CA SER A 206 17.04 3.21 6.92
C SER A 206 16.86 4.65 7.44
N ASP A 207 17.93 5.44 7.37
CA ASP A 207 17.84 6.90 7.56
C ASP A 207 17.41 7.63 6.27
N GLU A 208 17.45 6.92 5.14
CA GLU A 208 17.12 7.41 3.80
C GLU A 208 16.07 6.48 3.17
N PRO A 209 14.76 6.74 3.35
CA PRO A 209 13.72 5.93 2.73
C PRO A 209 13.68 6.17 1.20
N SER A 210 13.40 5.10 0.43
CA SER A 210 13.40 5.14 -1.04
C SER A 210 12.24 5.95 -1.62
N LEU A 211 11.11 6.00 -0.91
CA LEU A 211 9.86 6.56 -1.41
C LEU A 211 9.80 8.06 -1.15
N ARG A 212 9.57 8.84 -2.21
CA ARG A 212 9.48 10.30 -2.18
C ARG A 212 8.09 10.79 -2.60
N ASP A 213 7.63 11.84 -1.93
CA ASP A 213 6.28 12.40 -2.11
C ASP A 213 6.11 13.17 -3.45
N ASP A 214 7.20 13.53 -4.13
CA ASP A 214 7.22 14.35 -5.35
C ASP A 214 6.96 13.56 -6.65
N ALA A 215 7.16 12.23 -6.64
CA ALA A 215 7.00 11.39 -7.82
C ALA A 215 5.52 11.18 -8.20
N ARG A 216 5.07 11.70 -9.35
CA ARG A 216 3.69 11.51 -9.84
C ARG A 216 3.39 10.09 -10.31
N MET A 217 4.40 9.34 -10.72
CA MET A 217 4.25 7.92 -11.02
C MET A 217 5.34 7.15 -10.27
N VAL A 218 4.94 6.12 -9.53
CA VAL A 218 5.85 5.19 -8.86
C VAL A 218 5.48 3.78 -9.31
N VAL A 219 6.45 3.02 -9.79
CA VAL A 219 6.30 1.59 -10.06
C VAL A 219 7.24 0.83 -9.13
N LEU A 220 6.68 -0.14 -8.42
CA LEU A 220 7.37 -0.99 -7.45
C LEU A 220 7.37 -2.41 -8.01
N GLU A 221 8.53 -2.84 -8.50
CA GLU A 221 8.73 -4.20 -8.96
C GLU A 221 8.98 -5.07 -7.73
N LEU A 222 8.17 -6.11 -7.54
CA LEU A 222 8.23 -6.98 -6.36
C LEU A 222 8.52 -8.44 -6.72
N GLY A 223 8.75 -8.75 -8.00
CA GLY A 223 9.11 -10.07 -8.51
C GLY A 223 10.38 -10.61 -7.86
N GLY A 224 11.37 -9.76 -7.61
CA GLY A 224 12.60 -10.15 -6.90
C GLY A 224 12.38 -10.66 -5.45
N LEU A 225 11.21 -10.39 -4.86
CA LEU A 225 10.87 -10.80 -3.50
C LEU A 225 9.97 -12.05 -3.44
N GLU A 226 9.61 -12.65 -4.58
CA GLU A 226 8.70 -13.81 -4.65
C GLU A 226 9.16 -15.00 -3.79
N ASP A 227 10.47 -15.28 -3.81
CA ASP A 227 11.05 -16.39 -3.05
C ASP A 227 11.19 -16.11 -1.55
N ARG A 228 10.83 -14.89 -1.10
CA ARG A 228 10.94 -14.43 0.30
C ARG A 228 9.58 -13.94 0.82
N PRO A 229 8.59 -14.84 1.02
CA PRO A 229 7.21 -14.46 1.31
C PRO A 229 7.05 -13.59 2.57
N SER A 230 7.81 -13.87 3.65
CA SER A 230 7.75 -13.05 4.87
C SER A 230 8.26 -11.62 4.64
N LEU A 231 9.32 -11.45 3.83
CA LEU A 231 9.84 -10.14 3.47
C LEU A 231 8.88 -9.41 2.53
N LEU A 232 8.33 -10.10 1.53
CA LEU A 232 7.32 -9.56 0.62
C LEU A 232 6.13 -8.98 1.41
N VAL A 233 5.61 -9.71 2.40
CA VAL A 233 4.54 -9.20 3.26
C VAL A 233 4.94 -7.92 3.99
N ALA A 234 6.10 -7.91 4.64
CA ALA A 234 6.59 -6.74 5.36
C ALA A 234 6.78 -5.51 4.44
N VAL A 235 7.32 -5.72 3.24
CA VAL A 235 7.48 -4.68 2.21
C VAL A 235 6.11 -4.17 1.76
N MET A 236 5.18 -5.08 1.43
CA MET A 236 3.83 -4.71 1.01
C MET A 236 3.12 -3.87 2.06
N PHE A 237 3.14 -4.27 3.33
CA PHE A 237 2.55 -3.47 4.42
C PHE A 237 3.16 -2.09 4.55
N SER A 238 4.47 -1.99 4.39
CA SER A 238 5.17 -0.70 4.42
C SER A 238 4.74 0.20 3.27
N LEU A 239 4.53 -0.37 2.08
CA LEU A 239 4.02 0.32 0.91
C LEU A 239 2.56 0.76 1.07
N ILE A 240 1.73 -0.10 1.63
CA ILE A 240 0.34 0.16 1.96
C ILE A 240 0.23 1.41 2.83
N ILE A 241 0.92 1.41 3.97
CA ILE A 241 0.89 2.52 4.92
C ILE A 241 1.45 3.80 4.30
N TYR A 242 2.51 3.68 3.51
CA TYR A 242 3.04 4.81 2.75
C TYR A 242 1.99 5.42 1.81
N ILE A 243 1.32 4.58 1.00
CA ILE A 243 0.30 5.02 0.04
C ILE A 243 -0.89 5.61 0.76
N GLU A 244 -1.39 5.00 1.83
CA GLU A 244 -2.50 5.54 2.62
C GLU A 244 -2.18 6.92 3.19
N ASN A 245 -1.01 7.08 3.80
CA ASN A 245 -0.56 8.37 4.33
C ASN A 245 -0.46 9.42 3.21
N ARG A 246 0.08 9.05 2.05
CA ARG A 246 0.17 9.93 0.88
C ARG A 246 -1.23 10.30 0.35
N MET A 247 -2.14 9.33 0.28
CA MET A 247 -3.53 9.52 -0.15
C MET A 247 -4.28 10.45 0.81
N TYR A 248 -4.05 10.33 2.12
CA TYR A 248 -4.66 11.18 3.15
C TYR A 248 -4.15 12.63 3.09
N ARG A 249 -2.84 12.83 2.91
CA ARG A 249 -2.20 14.16 2.90
C ARG A 249 -2.42 14.94 1.61
N THR A 250 -2.80 14.26 0.52
CA THR A 250 -3.04 14.90 -0.78
C THR A 250 -4.50 15.36 -0.93
N PRO A 251 -4.77 16.48 -1.61
CA PRO A 251 -6.13 17.00 -1.79
C PRO A 251 -7.11 15.98 -2.37
N ARG A 252 -8.37 15.99 -1.89
CA ARG A 252 -9.42 15.03 -2.34
C ARG A 252 -9.90 15.27 -3.77
N ASN A 253 -9.66 16.45 -4.35
CA ASN A 253 -9.98 16.76 -5.74
C ASN A 253 -8.93 16.23 -6.74
N LEU A 254 -7.78 15.79 -6.25
CA LEU A 254 -6.76 15.16 -7.07
C LEU A 254 -7.17 13.72 -7.38
N LYS A 255 -7.10 13.29 -8.64
CA LYS A 255 -7.27 11.88 -9.02
C LYS A 255 -6.02 11.11 -8.58
N LYS A 256 -6.21 9.96 -7.93
CA LYS A 256 -5.13 9.15 -7.36
C LYS A 256 -5.43 7.69 -7.64
N LEU A 257 -4.44 6.95 -8.14
CA LEU A 257 -4.62 5.56 -8.51
C LEU A 257 -3.59 4.68 -7.80
N ASN A 258 -4.05 3.66 -7.09
CA ASN A 258 -3.20 2.56 -6.62
C ASN A 258 -3.53 1.33 -7.46
N VAL A 259 -2.54 0.79 -8.16
CA VAL A 259 -2.68 -0.40 -9.00
C VAL A 259 -1.92 -1.53 -8.35
N ILE A 260 -2.59 -2.66 -8.14
CA ILE A 260 -1.98 -3.88 -7.62
C ILE A 260 -2.10 -4.94 -8.71
N ASP A 261 -1.01 -5.19 -9.44
CA ASP A 261 -0.97 -6.32 -10.37
C ASP A 261 -0.79 -7.63 -9.58
N GLU A 262 -1.34 -8.73 -10.11
CA GLU A 262 -1.36 -10.04 -9.43
C GLU A 262 -1.89 -9.99 -7.98
N GLY A 263 -2.86 -9.09 -7.71
CA GLY A 263 -3.40 -8.82 -6.37
C GLY A 263 -4.04 -10.02 -5.64
N TRP A 264 -4.34 -11.12 -6.34
CA TRP A 264 -4.79 -12.36 -5.69
C TRP A 264 -3.75 -12.92 -4.72
N ARG A 265 -2.46 -12.64 -4.94
CA ARG A 265 -1.40 -13.03 -4.00
C ARG A 265 -1.52 -12.34 -2.65
N LEU A 266 -2.11 -11.15 -2.62
CA LEU A 266 -2.42 -10.44 -1.38
C LEU A 266 -3.62 -11.04 -0.65
N LEU A 267 -4.54 -11.69 -1.37
CA LEU A 267 -5.74 -12.31 -0.79
C LEU A 267 -5.44 -13.64 -0.09
N ASP A 268 -4.29 -14.27 -0.36
CA ASP A 268 -3.92 -15.57 0.24
C ASP A 268 -3.38 -15.44 1.67
N PHE A 269 -3.20 -14.21 2.17
CA PHE A 269 -2.68 -13.97 3.52
C PHE A 269 -3.77 -14.14 4.59
N LYS A 270 -3.47 -14.95 5.61
CA LYS A 270 -4.38 -15.24 6.74
C LYS A 270 -4.58 -14.07 7.71
N ASN A 271 -3.80 -13.00 7.59
CA ASN A 271 -3.85 -11.90 8.54
C ASN A 271 -4.92 -10.89 8.15
N HIS A 272 -5.87 -10.69 9.07
CA HIS A 272 -7.02 -9.82 8.87
C HIS A 272 -6.60 -8.38 8.50
N LYS A 273 -5.48 -7.88 9.04
CA LYS A 273 -4.96 -6.55 8.73
C LYS A 273 -4.54 -6.42 7.26
N VAL A 274 -4.18 -7.52 6.58
CA VAL A 274 -3.88 -7.49 5.13
C VAL A 274 -5.18 -7.43 4.35
N GLY A 275 -6.15 -8.23 4.78
CA GLY A 275 -7.45 -8.34 4.12
C GLY A 275 -8.28 -7.05 4.21
N GLU A 276 -8.20 -6.29 5.30
CA GLU A 276 -8.89 -5.00 5.42
C GLU A 276 -8.35 -3.92 4.48
N PHE A 277 -7.12 -4.05 3.99
CA PHE A 277 -6.54 -3.09 3.04
C PHE A 277 -7.01 -3.30 1.59
N ILE A 278 -7.31 -4.54 1.19
CA ILE A 278 -7.61 -4.93 -0.19
C ILE A 278 -9.11 -4.73 -0.49
#